data_AF-A0A537IBU5-F1
#
_entry.id   AF-A0A537IBU5-F1
#
_cell.length_a   1.000
_cell.length_b   1.000
_cell.length_c   1.000
_cell.angle_alpha   90.00
_cell.angle_beta   90.00
_cell.angle_gamma   90.00
#
_symmetry.space_group_name_H-M   'P 1'
#
loop_
_entity.id
_entity.type
_entity.pdbx_description
1 polymer ?
#
loop_
_entity_poly.entity_id
_entity_poly.type
_entity_poly.pdbx_seq_one_letter_code
_entity_poly.pdbx_strand_id
1 'polypeptide(L)'
;MRHFLSGKEATEISLGEMPHLSPFEKIVKLFLGLGSYKAFRGLVYTMKQMETLNNLYQNYPKDPSQFEAWKHQVDSILAETRTRFS
;
A
#
# COMPACT_ATOMS: atom_id res chain seq x y z
N MET A 1 -13.54 -15.99 -13.23
CA MET A 1 -12.54 -15.95 -12.15
C MET A 1 -13.15 -15.23 -10.95
N ARG A 2 -12.98 -15.73 -9.72
CA ARG A 2 -13.38 -14.97 -8.52
C ARG A 2 -12.31 -13.90 -8.28
N HIS A 3 -12.64 -12.63 -8.49
CA HIS A 3 -11.67 -11.55 -8.41
C HIS A 3 -11.56 -11.03 -6.97
N PHE A 4 -10.32 -10.89 -6.51
CA PHE A 4 -9.92 -10.38 -5.19
C PHE A 4 -10.31 -8.89 -5.01
N LEU A 5 -10.25 -8.14 -6.13
CA LEU A 5 -10.63 -6.74 -6.25
C LEU A 5 -11.79 -6.63 -7.23
N SER A 6 -12.71 -5.71 -6.97
CA SER A 6 -13.66 -5.26 -7.99
C SER A 6 -12.91 -4.55 -9.13
N GLY A 7 -13.49 -4.51 -10.34
CA GLY A 7 -12.86 -3.84 -11.48
C GLY A 7 -12.60 -2.35 -11.26
N LYS A 8 -13.43 -1.71 -10.42
CA LYS A 8 -13.25 -0.31 -10.01
C LYS A 8 -12.03 -0.15 -9.11
N GLU A 9 -11.90 -0.97 -8.07
CA GLU A 9 -10.75 -0.94 -7.16
C GLU A 9 -9.43 -1.26 -7.89
N ALA A 10 -9.45 -2.18 -8.86
CA ALA A 10 -8.28 -2.46 -9.69
C ALA A 10 -7.87 -1.24 -10.55
N THR A 11 -8.84 -0.49 -11.06
CA THR A 11 -8.60 0.73 -11.83
C THR A 11 -8.04 1.84 -10.95
N GLU A 12 -8.63 2.09 -9.78
CA GLU A 12 -8.18 3.11 -8.81
C GLU A 12 -6.72 2.85 -8.38
N ILE A 13 -6.41 1.60 -7.99
CA ILE A 13 -5.04 1.21 -7.62
C ILE A 13 -4.07 1.41 -8.80
N SER A 14 -4.47 1.08 -10.01
CA SER A 14 -3.62 1.24 -11.21
C SER A 14 -3.34 2.72 -11.53
N LEU A 15 -4.25 3.62 -11.14
CA LEU A 15 -4.09 5.06 -11.30
C LEU A 15 -3.31 5.70 -10.14
N GLY A 16 -2.85 4.92 -9.17
CA GLY A 16 -2.15 5.41 -7.99
C GLY A 16 -3.08 6.02 -6.93
N GLU A 17 -4.40 5.91 -7.12
CA GLU A 17 -5.38 6.35 -6.14
C GLU A 17 -5.42 5.31 -5.01
N MET A 18 -5.25 5.78 -3.77
CA MET A 18 -5.39 4.92 -2.60
C MET A 18 -6.89 4.71 -2.34
N PRO A 19 -7.43 3.47 -2.40
CA PRO A 19 -8.84 3.25 -2.18
C PRO A 19 -9.22 3.66 -0.76
N HIS A 20 -10.08 4.69 -0.64
CA HIS A 20 -10.50 5.31 0.62
C HIS A 20 -11.03 4.29 1.62
N LEU A 21 -10.28 3.89 2.67
CA LEU A 21 -10.57 3.08 3.89
C LEU A 21 -11.93 2.32 4.09
N SER A 22 -13.07 2.75 3.54
CA SER A 22 -14.39 2.09 3.50
C SER A 22 -14.46 0.75 2.70
N PRO A 23 -13.73 0.54 1.58
CA PRO A 23 -13.60 -0.76 0.93
C PRO A 23 -12.64 -1.72 1.64
N PHE A 24 -11.68 -1.22 2.42
CA PHE A 24 -10.70 -2.06 3.11
C PHE A 24 -11.33 -2.99 4.13
N GLU A 25 -12.27 -2.50 4.95
CA GLU A 25 -13.01 -3.36 5.89
C GLU A 25 -13.83 -4.44 5.16
N LYS A 26 -14.29 -4.15 3.94
CA LYS A 26 -15.04 -5.08 3.09
C LYS A 26 -14.12 -6.13 2.47
N ILE A 27 -12.93 -5.74 2.02
CA ILE A 27 -11.88 -6.65 1.54
C ILE A 27 -11.46 -7.58 2.69
N VAL A 28 -11.19 -7.05 3.89
CA VAL A 28 -10.86 -7.85 5.10
C VAL A 28 -11.94 -8.91 5.38
N LYS A 29 -13.22 -8.53 5.35
CA LYS A 29 -14.34 -9.45 5.60
C LYS A 29 -14.51 -10.50 4.50
N LEU A 30 -14.21 -10.17 3.23
CA LEU A 30 -14.26 -11.12 2.12
C LEU A 30 -13.14 -12.19 2.19
N PHE A 31 -11.97 -11.85 2.73
CA PHE A 31 -10.83 -12.77 2.84
C PHE A 31 -10.87 -13.71 4.04
N LEU A 32 -11.56 -13.35 5.12
CA LEU A 32 -11.77 -14.25 6.27
C LEU A 32 -12.51 -15.55 5.90
N GLY A 33 -13.23 -15.58 4.76
CA GLY A 33 -13.92 -16.77 4.25
C GLY A 33 -13.11 -17.67 3.31
N LEU A 34 -11.91 -17.27 2.86
CA LEU A 34 -11.14 -18.00 1.84
C LEU A 34 -9.68 -18.23 2.27
N GLY A 35 -9.43 -19.36 2.95
CA GLY A 35 -8.23 -20.23 2.97
C GLY A 35 -6.76 -19.72 2.89
N SER A 36 -6.44 -18.46 2.60
CA SER A 36 -5.05 -17.99 2.39
C SER A 36 -4.75 -16.72 3.18
N TYR A 37 -4.79 -16.88 4.50
CA TYR A 37 -4.39 -15.86 5.49
C TYR A 37 -3.06 -15.14 5.17
N LYS A 38 -2.10 -15.84 4.54
CA LYS A 38 -0.81 -15.29 4.13
C LYS A 38 -0.92 -14.25 3.01
N ALA A 39 -1.70 -14.52 1.96
CA ALA A 39 -1.87 -13.60 0.83
C ALA A 39 -2.61 -12.32 1.28
N PHE A 40 -3.64 -12.49 2.10
CA PHE A 40 -4.38 -11.38 2.69
C PHE A 40 -3.50 -10.48 3.59
N ARG A 41 -2.71 -11.08 4.49
CA ARG A 41 -1.72 -10.33 5.30
C ARG A 41 -0.67 -9.61 4.46
N GLY A 42 -0.33 -10.17 3.29
CA GLY A 42 0.53 -9.53 2.30
C GLY A 42 -0.12 -8.26 1.76
N LEU A 43 -1.35 -8.36 1.25
CA LEU A 43 -2.10 -7.22 0.72
C LEU A 43 -2.25 -6.11 1.76
N VAL A 44 -2.75 -6.41 2.96
CA VAL A 44 -2.95 -5.40 4.01
C VAL A 44 -1.64 -4.66 4.32
N TYR A 45 -0.53 -5.39 4.38
CA TYR A 45 0.78 -4.77 4.56
C TYR A 45 1.16 -3.87 3.39
N THR A 46 1.02 -4.34 2.14
CA THR A 46 1.34 -3.55 0.94
C THR A 46 0.55 -2.25 0.92
N MET A 47 -0.75 -2.30 1.19
CA MET A 47 -1.57 -1.10 1.14
C MET A 47 -1.21 -0.10 2.24
N LYS A 48 -0.82 -0.57 3.43
CA LYS A 48 -0.27 0.30 4.50
C LYS A 48 1.04 0.96 4.09
N GLN A 49 1.91 0.26 3.37
CA GLN A 49 3.15 0.86 2.84
C GLN A 49 2.85 1.90 1.76
N MET A 50 1.87 1.64 0.88
CA MET A 50 1.40 2.63 -0.10
C MET A 50 0.86 3.89 0.58
N GLU A 51 0.07 3.75 1.65
CA GLU A 51 -0.40 4.88 2.46
C GLU A 51 0.75 5.71 3.03
N THR A 52 1.73 5.01 3.61
CA THR A 52 2.91 5.64 4.22
C THR A 52 3.72 6.40 3.19
N LEU A 53 3.96 5.81 2.02
CA LEU A 53 4.63 6.47 0.90
C LEU A 53 3.82 7.66 0.39
N ASN A 54 2.52 7.51 0.14
CA ASN A 54 1.69 8.63 -0.30
C ASN A 54 1.76 9.79 0.68
N ASN A 55 1.64 9.54 1.99
CA ASN A 55 1.78 10.58 3.01
C ASN A 55 3.18 11.22 3.02
N LEU A 56 4.24 10.43 2.82
CA LEU A 56 5.61 10.92 2.75
C LEU A 56 5.83 11.81 1.51
N TYR A 57 5.24 11.46 0.37
CA TYR A 57 5.32 12.23 -0.87
C TYR A 57 4.43 13.49 -0.85
N GLN A 58 3.28 13.47 -0.16
CA GLN A 58 2.49 14.68 0.11
C GLN A 58 3.26 15.69 0.96
N ASN A 59 4.20 15.21 1.77
CA ASN A 59 5.10 16.03 2.57
C ASN A 59 6.50 16.16 1.95
N TYR A 60 6.58 16.20 0.62
CA TYR A 60 7.85 16.37 -0.09
C TYR A 60 8.58 17.65 0.40
N PRO A 61 9.89 17.57 0.70
CA PRO A 61 10.64 18.69 1.25
C PRO A 61 10.68 19.85 0.27
N LYS A 62 10.36 21.05 0.77
CA LYS A 62 10.48 22.30 0.02
C LYS A 62 11.89 22.86 0.03
N ASP A 63 12.68 22.47 1.02
CA ASP A 63 14.08 22.85 1.18
C ASP A 63 14.98 21.70 0.71
N PRO A 64 15.93 21.96 -0.23
CA PRO A 64 16.88 20.96 -0.70
C PRO A 64 17.70 20.29 0.42
N SER A 65 17.98 20.99 1.51
CA SER A 65 18.75 20.44 2.66
C SER A 65 18.04 19.27 3.34
N GLN A 66 16.72 19.18 3.22
CA GLN A 66 15.91 18.11 3.80
C GLN A 66 15.72 16.93 2.86
N PHE A 67 16.15 17.04 1.60
CA PHE A 67 15.94 16.03 0.57
C PHE A 67 16.58 14.68 0.92
N GLU A 68 17.84 14.69 1.38
CA GLU A 68 18.55 13.45 1.71
C GLU A 68 17.85 12.68 2.84
N ALA A 69 17.40 13.38 3.88
CA ALA A 69 16.66 12.75 4.97
C ALA A 69 15.32 12.14 4.50
N TRP A 70 14.58 12.87 3.65
CA TRP A 70 13.34 12.37 3.05
C TRP A 70 13.60 11.17 2.14
N LYS A 71 14.65 11.23 1.31
CA LYS A 71 15.04 10.14 0.41
C LYS A 71 15.39 8.87 1.20
N HIS A 72 16.12 9.00 2.30
CA HIS A 72 16.42 7.87 3.18
C HIS A 72 15.16 7.21 3.75
N GLN A 73 14.12 7.99 4.08
CA GLN A 73 12.83 7.45 4.53
C GLN A 73 12.15 6.64 3.42
N VAL A 74 12.12 7.17 2.18
CA VAL A 74 11.58 6.45 1.02
C VAL A 74 12.35 5.14 0.79
N ASP A 75 13.68 5.21 0.74
CA ASP A 75 14.53 4.05 0.48
C ASP A 75 14.36 2.98 1.57
N SER A 76 14.22 3.38 2.84
CA SER A 76 13.95 2.46 3.95
C SER A 76 12.62 1.72 3.79
N ILE A 77 11.54 2.43 3.46
CA ILE A 77 10.21 1.84 3.26
C ILE A 77 10.22 0.81 2.11
N LEU A 78 10.90 1.14 1.02
CA LEU A 78 11.05 0.24 -0.13
C LEU A 78 11.91 -0.98 0.20
N ALA A 79 13.00 -0.80 0.96
CA ALA A 79 13.86 -1.89 1.40
C ALA A 79 13.14 -2.86 2.35
N GLU A 80 12.38 -2.36 3.31
CA GLU A 80 11.54 -3.16 4.20
C GLU A 80 10.49 -3.96 3.42
N THR A 81 9.82 -3.30 2.47
CA THR A 81 8.81 -3.93 1.63
C THR A 81 9.42 -5.04 0.79
N ARG A 82 10.59 -4.80 0.17
CA ARG A 82 11.32 -5.80 -0.60
C ARG A 82 11.70 -7.00 0.25
N THR A 83 12.24 -6.77 1.45
CA THR A 83 12.68 -7.81 2.38
C THR A 83 11.54 -8.72 2.83
N ARG A 84 10.33 -8.17 2.99
CA ARG A 84 9.15 -8.95 3.40
C ARG A 84 8.68 -9.94 2.32
N PHE A 85 8.83 -9.56 1.04
CA PHE A 85 8.30 -10.33 -0.10
C PHE A 85 9.35 -11.10 -0.89
N SER A 86 10.63 -10.94 -0.54
CA SER A 86 11.74 -11.79 -1.02
C SER A 86 11.68 -13.22 -0.50
#